data_AF-A0A9Y2JM18-F1
#
_entry.id   AF-A0A9Y2JM18-F1
#
_cell.length_a   1.000
_cell.length_b   1.000
_cell.length_c   1.000
_cell.angle_alpha   90.00
_cell.angle_beta   90.00
_cell.angle_gamma   90.00
#
_symmetry.space_group_name_H-M   'P 1'
#
loop_
_entity.id
_entity.type
_entity.pdbx_description
1 polymer ?
#
loop_
_entity_poly.entity_id
_entity_poly.type
_entity_poly.pdbx_seq_one_letter_code
_entity_poly.pdbx_strand_id
1 'polypeptide(L)'
;MTEDAGQPRICEYRRCGAPLPPAVGRGSRARFCQDGKTWGRRNLSCRDAEAVLSDAESLRESDTELDDTAVTALAGQVDRVLEPARGLVETLTTLRHQLEATTAAALAERDAALAEADDDRRRRGLAEAEAAQARDVADEATRTAADAEKEKAAALRERDDDRAARRAAMQEQQRAEGQLAAVRDELGRVAERADATAALAGERAAVIATLTAELAAARGALDDERERGQAAAARADSAEARAETTTARLDAAETRAEAAEARAEAAAGRLDAAREELSRAATAHQAALEQARAAGDRRLAEVQAAHEQTVRSMHETTTNLGAELRACAGRADNAERALARTLAVLREADVSVPEDVAAMLK
;
A
#
# COMPACT_ATOMS: atom_id res chain seq x y z
N MET A 1 -144.81 51.27 104.00
CA MET A 1 -143.94 52.23 103.29
C MET A 1 -143.34 51.48 102.11
N THR A 2 -144.03 51.54 100.98
CA THR A 2 -143.84 50.72 99.78
C THR A 2 -143.67 51.64 98.59
N GLU A 3 -142.70 51.29 97.73
CA GLU A 3 -142.69 51.38 96.27
C GLU A 3 -143.25 52.64 95.58
N ASP A 4 -142.40 53.34 94.82
CA ASP A 4 -142.63 53.38 93.38
C ASP A 4 -141.29 53.53 92.63
N ALA A 5 -141.01 52.55 91.77
CA ALA A 5 -139.82 52.49 90.95
C ALA A 5 -139.95 53.51 89.81
N GLY A 6 -139.21 54.61 89.89
CA GLY A 6 -139.17 55.64 88.85
C GLY A 6 -138.67 55.07 87.52
N GLN A 7 -139.62 54.75 86.65
CA GLN A 7 -139.37 54.23 85.31
C GLN A 7 -138.34 55.10 84.55
N PRO A 8 -137.38 54.49 83.82
CA PRO A 8 -136.44 55.23 83.00
C PRO A 8 -137.22 56.04 81.97
N ARG A 9 -137.03 57.37 81.93
CA ARG A 9 -137.64 58.20 80.89
C ARG A 9 -137.06 57.78 79.55
N ILE A 10 -137.91 57.50 78.58
CA ILE A 10 -137.50 57.03 77.27
C ILE A 10 -137.71 58.17 76.26
N CYS A 11 -136.91 58.23 75.21
CA CYS A 11 -137.07 59.15 74.08
C CYS A 11 -138.52 59.15 73.55
N GLU A 12 -139.14 60.33 73.38
CA GLU A 12 -140.54 60.45 72.90
C GLU A 12 -140.76 59.87 71.49
N TYR A 13 -139.71 59.73 70.66
CA TYR A 13 -139.83 59.01 69.39
C TYR A 13 -140.09 57.53 69.66
N ARG A 14 -141.34 57.07 69.47
CA ARG A 14 -141.85 55.76 69.91
C ARG A 14 -141.00 54.56 69.44
N ARG A 15 -140.25 54.71 68.34
CA ARG A 15 -139.38 53.66 67.79
C ARG A 15 -137.93 53.69 68.27
N CYS A 16 -137.46 54.75 68.93
CA CYS A 16 -136.05 54.81 69.39
C CYS A 16 -135.84 54.02 70.68
N GLY A 17 -136.74 54.12 71.65
CA GLY A 17 -136.65 53.37 72.90
C GLY A 17 -135.42 53.70 73.77
N ALA A 18 -134.64 54.74 73.46
CA ALA A 18 -133.41 55.07 74.19
C ALA A 18 -133.69 55.74 75.54
N PRO A 19 -133.03 55.32 76.63
CA PRO A 19 -133.20 55.93 77.95
C PRO A 19 -132.59 57.34 77.98
N LEU A 20 -133.40 58.33 78.35
CA LEU A 20 -132.98 59.72 78.54
C LEU A 20 -132.21 59.84 79.87
N PRO A 21 -131.11 60.61 79.91
CA PRO A 21 -130.33 60.80 81.13
C PRO A 21 -131.18 61.43 82.25
N PRO A 22 -130.93 61.04 83.52
CA PRO A 22 -131.70 61.52 84.66
C PRO A 22 -131.61 63.04 84.78
N ALA A 23 -132.76 63.70 84.91
CA ALA A 23 -132.88 65.16 84.88
C ALA A 23 -132.21 65.79 86.10
N VAL A 24 -130.95 66.20 85.96
CA VAL A 24 -130.23 67.04 86.92
C VAL A 24 -130.46 68.51 86.56
N GLY A 25 -131.17 69.23 87.42
CA GLY A 25 -131.25 70.69 87.35
C GLY A 25 -132.55 71.25 86.79
N ARG A 26 -133.06 72.25 87.51
CA ARG A 26 -134.36 72.91 87.33
C ARG A 26 -134.29 73.88 86.14
N GLY A 27 -134.39 73.38 84.89
CA GLY A 27 -134.32 74.32 83.75
C GLY A 27 -134.53 73.84 82.30
N SER A 28 -134.32 72.59 81.93
CA SER A 28 -134.58 72.14 80.54
C SER A 28 -134.77 70.62 80.45
N ARG A 29 -136.01 70.17 80.26
CA ARG A 29 -136.35 68.74 80.12
C ARG A 29 -136.25 68.34 78.64
N ALA A 30 -135.13 67.75 78.22
CA ALA A 30 -135.00 67.21 76.86
C ALA A 30 -136.01 66.07 76.64
N ARG A 31 -136.76 66.14 75.54
CA ARG A 31 -137.80 65.18 75.13
C ARG A 31 -137.29 64.06 74.20
N PHE A 32 -136.22 64.33 73.45
CA PHE A 32 -135.62 63.40 72.49
C PHE A 32 -134.17 63.10 72.84
N CYS A 33 -133.71 61.87 72.59
CA CYS A 33 -132.32 61.47 72.83
C CYS A 33 -131.39 62.14 71.80
N GLN A 34 -130.21 62.59 72.25
CA GLN A 34 -129.18 63.18 71.39
C GLN A 34 -128.14 62.15 70.93
N ASP A 35 -128.47 60.85 71.00
CA ASP A 35 -127.55 59.72 70.85
C ASP A 35 -127.00 59.50 69.43
N GLY A 36 -127.12 60.48 68.53
CA GLY A 36 -126.58 60.41 67.16
C GLY A 36 -127.21 59.34 66.25
N LYS A 37 -128.24 58.63 66.72
CA LYS A 37 -128.95 57.61 65.94
C LYS A 37 -129.78 58.28 64.85
N THR A 38 -129.54 57.88 63.61
CA THR A 38 -130.20 58.40 62.43
C THR A 38 -131.15 57.35 61.82
N TRP A 39 -132.30 57.80 61.31
CA TRP A 39 -133.36 56.91 60.81
C TRP A 39 -133.62 57.14 59.32
N GLY A 40 -133.73 56.03 58.57
CA GLY A 40 -133.99 56.03 57.13
C GLY A 40 -132.79 56.40 56.24
N ARG A 41 -132.95 56.30 54.92
CA ARG A 41 -131.86 56.53 53.92
C ARG A 41 -131.30 57.97 53.91
N ARG A 42 -131.98 58.92 54.54
CA ARG A 42 -131.58 60.33 54.64
C ARG A 42 -130.96 60.70 56.00
N ASN A 43 -130.70 59.72 56.86
CA ASN A 43 -130.08 59.91 58.16
C ASN A 43 -130.78 60.95 59.07
N LEU A 44 -132.10 60.85 59.23
CA LEU A 44 -132.89 61.83 60.02
C LEU A 44 -132.67 61.66 61.54
N SER A 45 -132.58 62.75 62.30
CA SER A 45 -132.48 62.69 63.77
C SER A 45 -133.80 62.24 64.40
N CYS A 46 -133.79 61.75 65.66
CA CYS A 46 -135.02 61.32 66.33
C CYS A 46 -136.09 62.43 66.42
N ARG A 47 -135.68 63.70 66.45
CA ARG A 47 -136.59 64.85 66.42
C ARG A 47 -137.24 65.01 65.04
N ASP A 48 -136.46 64.86 63.97
CA ASP A 48 -136.95 65.01 62.60
C ASP A 48 -137.80 63.82 62.17
N ALA A 49 -137.47 62.62 62.67
CA ALA A 49 -138.25 61.42 62.42
C ALA A 49 -139.65 61.46 63.07
N GLU A 50 -139.79 62.08 64.26
CA GLU A 50 -141.11 62.31 64.87
C GLU A 50 -141.89 63.39 64.12
N ALA A 51 -141.23 64.47 63.66
CA ALA A 51 -141.88 65.48 62.83
C ALA A 51 -142.45 64.89 61.54
N VAL A 52 -141.71 64.00 60.86
CA VAL A 52 -142.20 63.30 59.66
C VAL A 52 -143.34 62.34 59.99
N LEU A 53 -143.34 61.69 61.16
CA LEU A 53 -144.48 60.87 61.57
C LEU A 53 -145.71 61.71 61.93
N SER A 54 -145.52 62.88 62.56
CA SER A 54 -146.60 63.82 62.85
C SER A 54 -147.16 64.46 61.57
N ASP A 55 -146.33 64.72 60.56
CA ASP A 55 -146.76 65.18 59.24
C ASP A 55 -147.49 64.07 58.46
N ALA A 56 -147.05 62.81 58.61
CA ALA A 56 -147.73 61.65 58.02
C ALA A 56 -149.05 61.31 58.74
N GLU A 57 -149.19 61.60 60.04
CA GLU A 57 -150.45 61.49 60.78
C GLU A 57 -151.39 62.66 60.44
N SER A 58 -150.88 63.87 60.21
CA SER A 58 -151.66 65.02 59.69
C SER A 58 -152.26 64.76 58.30
N LEU A 59 -151.58 63.99 57.44
CA LEU A 59 -152.11 63.56 56.13
C LEU A 59 -153.16 62.45 56.20
N ARG A 60 -153.41 61.87 57.39
CA ARG A 60 -154.43 60.82 57.59
C ARG A 60 -155.74 61.33 58.16
N GLU A 61 -155.84 62.61 58.52
CA GLU A 61 -156.97 63.17 59.27
C GLU A 61 -157.74 64.30 58.54
N SER A 62 -157.62 64.39 57.21
CA SER A 62 -158.51 65.23 56.39
C SER A 62 -159.27 64.39 55.36
N ASP A 63 -160.37 63.79 55.82
CA ASP A 63 -161.46 63.25 55.00
C ASP A 63 -162.17 64.40 54.24
N THR A 64 -161.71 64.65 53.01
CA THR A 64 -162.46 65.43 52.02
C THR A 64 -162.46 64.69 50.71
N GLU A 65 -163.64 64.21 50.31
CA GLU A 65 -163.94 63.49 49.06
C GLU A 65 -163.37 64.24 47.85
N LEU A 66 -162.48 63.55 47.10
CA LEU A 66 -161.81 64.05 45.91
C LEU A 66 -162.51 63.52 44.66
N ASP A 67 -163.00 64.48 43.87
CA ASP A 67 -163.82 64.35 42.67
C ASP A 67 -163.04 63.76 41.46
N ASP A 68 -163.68 62.89 40.67
CA ASP A 68 -163.10 62.06 39.58
C ASP A 68 -162.41 62.85 38.44
N THR A 69 -162.62 64.16 38.41
CA THR A 69 -162.05 65.07 37.41
C THR A 69 -160.59 65.46 37.73
N ALA A 70 -160.17 65.37 39.00
CA ALA A 70 -158.81 65.72 39.44
C ALA A 70 -157.80 64.58 39.22
N VAL A 71 -158.25 63.32 39.25
CA VAL A 71 -157.39 62.13 39.04
C VAL A 71 -156.96 61.98 37.59
N THR A 72 -157.79 62.39 36.64
CA THR A 72 -157.48 62.38 35.19
C THR A 72 -156.53 63.52 34.79
N ALA A 73 -156.60 64.68 35.48
CA ALA A 73 -155.68 65.80 35.27
C ALA A 73 -154.27 65.52 35.80
N LEU A 74 -154.15 64.78 36.92
CA LEU A 74 -152.86 64.36 37.47
C LEU A 74 -152.20 63.26 36.61
N ALA A 75 -152.98 62.32 36.06
CA ALA A 75 -152.48 61.31 35.11
C ALA A 75 -151.90 61.95 33.82
N GLY A 76 -152.56 62.98 33.28
CA GLY A 76 -152.05 63.73 32.11
C GLY A 76 -150.85 64.66 32.38
N GLN A 77 -150.56 64.97 33.65
CA GLN A 77 -149.33 65.67 34.07
C GLN A 77 -148.17 64.71 34.33
N VAL A 78 -148.45 63.49 34.82
CA VAL A 78 -147.43 62.45 35.00
C VAL A 78 -146.93 61.90 33.66
N ASP A 79 -147.80 61.73 32.65
CA ASP A 79 -147.35 61.30 31.32
C ASP A 79 -146.52 62.36 30.57
N ARG A 80 -146.84 63.66 30.75
CA ARG A 80 -146.03 64.77 30.20
C ARG A 80 -144.64 64.92 30.83
N VAL A 81 -144.46 64.42 32.06
CA VAL A 81 -143.17 64.43 32.76
C VAL A 81 -142.36 63.15 32.50
N LEU A 82 -143.02 62.04 32.15
CA LEU A 82 -142.36 60.76 31.87
C LEU A 82 -141.95 60.57 30.40
N GLU A 83 -142.55 61.28 29.45
CA GLU A 83 -142.16 61.22 28.03
C GLU A 83 -140.72 61.74 27.77
N PRO A 84 -140.29 62.89 28.33
CA PRO A 84 -138.89 63.32 28.22
C PRO A 84 -137.91 62.36 28.92
N ALA A 85 -138.34 61.71 30.00
CA ALA A 85 -137.53 60.72 30.71
C ALA A 85 -137.37 59.42 29.91
N ARG A 86 -138.40 58.97 29.17
CA ARG A 86 -138.30 57.83 28.25
C ARG A 86 -137.39 58.15 27.05
N GLY A 87 -137.50 59.34 26.47
CA GLY A 87 -136.58 59.80 25.41
C GLY A 87 -135.13 59.93 25.88
N LEU A 88 -134.92 60.34 27.14
CA LEU A 88 -133.59 60.35 27.76
C LEU A 88 -133.04 58.95 27.99
N VAL A 89 -133.86 58.00 28.45
CA VAL A 89 -133.43 56.61 28.61
C VAL A 89 -133.10 55.99 27.25
N GLU A 90 -133.89 56.25 26.22
CA GLU A 90 -133.64 55.72 24.88
C GLU A 90 -132.36 56.33 24.28
N THR A 91 -132.16 57.65 24.36
CA THR A 91 -130.92 58.30 23.92
C THR A 91 -129.70 57.88 24.73
N LEU A 92 -129.82 57.71 26.05
CA LEU A 92 -128.75 57.16 26.88
C LEU A 92 -128.47 55.69 26.57
N THR A 93 -129.47 54.93 26.17
CA THR A 93 -129.31 53.53 25.74
C THR A 93 -128.62 53.49 24.37
N THR A 94 -128.98 54.37 23.44
CA THR A 94 -128.28 54.52 22.15
C THR A 94 -126.85 54.99 22.34
N LEU A 95 -126.60 55.99 23.19
CA LEU A 95 -125.25 56.46 23.52
C LEU A 95 -124.44 55.38 24.22
N ARG A 96 -125.06 54.57 25.09
CA ARG A 96 -124.41 53.42 25.71
C ARG A 96 -124.02 52.39 24.66
N HIS A 97 -124.92 52.01 23.75
CA HIS A 97 -124.60 51.07 22.67
C HIS A 97 -123.55 51.64 21.70
N GLN A 98 -123.57 52.95 21.43
CA GLN A 98 -122.53 53.62 20.63
C GLN A 98 -121.19 53.65 21.34
N LEU A 99 -121.16 53.91 22.65
CA LEU A 99 -119.95 53.83 23.47
C LEU A 99 -119.44 52.40 23.59
N GLU A 100 -120.31 51.41 23.78
CA GLU A 100 -119.95 49.98 23.78
C GLU A 100 -119.42 49.54 22.42
N ALA A 101 -120.03 49.97 21.31
CA ALA A 101 -119.56 49.66 19.96
C ALA A 101 -118.20 50.34 19.65
N THR A 102 -118.03 51.61 20.02
CA THR A 102 -116.77 52.34 19.79
C THR A 102 -115.65 51.84 20.69
N THR A 103 -115.94 51.50 21.95
CA THR A 103 -114.95 50.88 22.85
C THR A 103 -114.60 49.45 22.40
N ALA A 104 -115.57 48.66 21.95
CA ALA A 104 -115.30 47.34 21.36
C ALA A 104 -114.44 47.46 20.09
N ALA A 105 -114.73 48.43 19.21
CA ALA A 105 -113.93 48.69 18.02
C ALA A 105 -112.50 49.15 18.38
N ALA A 106 -112.33 50.09 19.31
CA ALA A 106 -111.02 50.56 19.75
C ALA A 106 -110.20 49.47 20.45
N LEU A 107 -110.85 48.58 21.21
CA LEU A 107 -110.20 47.41 21.80
C LEU A 107 -109.80 46.40 20.73
N ALA A 108 -110.67 46.13 19.74
CA ALA A 108 -110.34 45.26 18.62
C ALA A 108 -109.18 45.81 17.77
N GLU A 109 -109.13 47.13 17.53
CA GLU A 109 -108.02 47.80 16.83
C GLU A 109 -106.72 47.73 17.63
N ARG A 110 -106.78 47.96 18.95
CA ARG A 110 -105.60 47.81 19.83
C ARG A 110 -105.09 46.36 19.83
N ASP A 111 -105.99 45.39 19.96
CA ASP A 111 -105.63 43.98 20.01
C ASP A 111 -105.09 43.51 18.64
N ALA A 112 -105.62 44.02 17.53
CA ALA A 112 -105.08 43.81 16.19
C ALA A 112 -103.68 44.43 16.03
N ALA A 113 -103.47 45.67 16.50
CA ALA A 113 -102.17 46.34 16.46
C ALA A 113 -101.13 45.64 17.35
N LEU A 114 -101.54 45.08 18.50
CA LEU A 114 -100.67 44.27 19.35
C LEU A 114 -100.31 42.94 18.67
N ALA A 115 -101.27 42.28 18.03
CA ALA A 115 -101.02 41.07 17.26
C ALA A 115 -100.06 41.32 16.08
N GLU A 116 -100.22 42.43 15.37
CA GLU A 116 -99.30 42.85 14.29
C GLU A 116 -97.90 43.16 14.82
N ALA A 117 -97.79 43.88 15.94
CA ALA A 117 -96.50 44.15 16.59
C ALA A 117 -95.82 42.87 17.10
N ASP A 118 -96.59 41.88 17.56
CA ASP A 118 -96.08 40.55 17.93
C ASP A 118 -95.62 39.76 16.71
N ASP A 119 -96.35 39.80 15.60
CA ASP A 119 -95.95 39.20 14.33
C ASP A 119 -94.67 39.83 13.78
N ASP A 120 -94.55 41.15 13.84
CA ASP A 120 -93.33 41.84 13.41
C ASP A 120 -92.15 41.58 14.34
N ARG A 121 -92.39 41.41 15.65
CA ARG A 121 -91.35 40.92 16.58
C ARG A 121 -90.92 39.50 16.26
N ARG A 122 -91.87 38.60 15.95
CA ARG A 122 -91.59 37.23 15.53
C ARG A 122 -90.77 37.20 14.24
N ARG A 123 -91.19 37.96 13.22
CA ARG A 123 -90.48 38.06 11.93
C ARG A 123 -89.07 38.62 12.09
N ARG A 124 -88.88 39.66 12.90
CA ARG A 124 -87.54 40.18 13.22
C ARG A 124 -86.68 39.15 13.94
N GLY A 125 -87.23 38.45 14.94
CA GLY A 125 -86.51 37.39 15.63
C GLY A 125 -86.07 36.24 14.71
N LEU A 126 -86.93 35.84 13.77
CA LEU A 126 -86.58 34.85 12.75
C LEU A 126 -85.49 35.37 11.80
N ALA A 127 -85.60 36.60 11.29
CA ALA A 127 -84.60 37.19 10.41
C ALA A 127 -83.24 37.39 11.13
N GLU A 128 -83.25 37.77 12.41
CA GLU A 128 -82.04 37.88 13.24
C GLU A 128 -81.41 36.50 13.49
N ALA A 129 -82.21 35.47 13.74
CA ALA A 129 -81.74 34.09 13.89
C ALA A 129 -81.14 33.54 12.58
N GLU A 130 -81.79 33.78 11.43
CA GLU A 130 -81.28 33.42 10.11
C GLU A 130 -79.97 34.16 9.80
N ALA A 131 -79.89 35.47 10.12
CA ALA A 131 -78.67 36.25 9.93
C ALA A 131 -77.53 35.77 10.84
N ALA A 132 -77.83 35.37 12.09
CA ALA A 132 -76.85 34.77 12.98
C ALA A 132 -76.35 33.43 12.43
N GLN A 133 -77.25 32.56 11.99
CA GLN A 133 -76.88 31.28 11.36
C GLN A 133 -76.04 31.49 10.10
N ALA A 134 -76.38 32.47 9.26
CA ALA A 134 -75.60 32.80 8.06
C ALA A 134 -74.17 33.28 8.41
N ARG A 135 -74.00 34.03 9.50
CA ARG A 135 -72.68 34.44 9.99
C ARG A 135 -71.89 33.24 10.50
N ASP A 136 -72.51 32.37 11.30
CA ASP A 136 -71.85 31.17 11.80
C ASP A 136 -71.35 30.27 10.66
N VAL A 137 -72.17 30.09 9.61
CA VAL A 137 -71.80 29.35 8.40
C VAL A 137 -70.66 30.04 7.64
N ALA A 138 -70.68 31.37 7.52
CA ALA A 138 -69.60 32.12 6.86
C ALA A 138 -68.28 32.06 7.64
N ASP A 139 -68.34 32.10 8.97
CA ASP A 139 -67.17 31.99 9.85
C ASP A 139 -66.60 30.56 9.85
N GLU A 140 -67.45 29.54 9.79
CA GLU A 140 -67.02 28.15 9.58
C GLU A 140 -66.36 27.99 8.21
N ALA A 141 -66.98 28.46 7.13
CA ALA A 141 -66.42 28.38 5.79
C ALA A 141 -65.05 29.09 5.68
N THR A 142 -64.91 30.24 6.34
CA THR A 142 -63.64 31.00 6.39
C THR A 142 -62.56 30.23 7.15
N ARG A 143 -62.91 29.59 8.28
CA ARG A 143 -61.98 28.73 9.03
C ARG A 143 -61.54 27.52 8.20
N THR A 144 -62.48 26.83 7.55
CA THR A 144 -62.16 25.70 6.67
C THR A 144 -61.27 26.12 5.50
N ALA A 145 -61.54 27.27 4.87
CA ALA A 145 -60.69 27.80 3.79
C ALA A 145 -59.28 28.15 4.29
N ALA A 146 -59.16 28.75 5.47
CA ALA A 146 -57.86 29.06 6.08
C ALA A 146 -57.07 27.80 6.41
N ASP A 147 -57.72 26.75 6.91
CA ASP A 147 -57.05 25.48 7.21
C ASP A 147 -56.65 24.74 5.94
N ALA A 148 -57.47 24.76 4.88
CA ALA A 148 -57.10 24.21 3.57
C ALA A 148 -55.87 24.90 2.96
N GLU A 149 -55.76 26.24 3.08
CA GLU A 149 -54.56 26.96 2.61
C GLU A 149 -53.33 26.66 3.49
N LYS A 150 -53.47 26.45 4.80
CA LYS A 150 -52.38 25.99 5.67
C LYS A 150 -51.89 24.60 5.27
N GLU A 151 -52.81 23.66 5.02
CA GLU A 151 -52.48 22.30 4.58
C GLU A 151 -51.77 22.31 3.23
N LYS A 152 -52.27 23.09 2.27
CA LYS A 152 -51.61 23.28 0.97
C LYS A 152 -50.21 23.87 1.12
N ALA A 153 -50.03 24.87 1.98
CA ALA A 153 -48.71 25.45 2.26
C ALA A 153 -47.77 24.45 2.97
N ALA A 154 -48.30 23.57 3.83
CA ALA A 154 -47.53 22.48 4.44
C ALA A 154 -47.09 21.45 3.38
N ALA A 155 -48.00 21.00 2.52
CA ALA A 155 -47.70 20.04 1.44
C ALA A 155 -46.69 20.60 0.43
N LEU A 156 -46.73 21.90 0.14
CA LEU A 156 -45.73 22.55 -0.72
C LEU A 156 -44.34 22.56 -0.09
N ARG A 157 -44.26 22.86 1.22
CA ARG A 157 -42.99 22.81 1.97
C ARG A 157 -42.41 21.40 2.00
N GLU A 158 -43.21 20.40 2.34
CA GLU A 158 -42.79 18.99 2.33
C GLU A 158 -42.26 18.57 0.96
N ARG A 159 -42.97 18.92 -0.12
CA ARG A 159 -42.53 18.63 -1.49
C ARG A 159 -41.21 19.31 -1.84
N ASP A 160 -40.99 20.54 -1.38
CA ASP A 160 -39.77 21.28 -1.66
C ASP A 160 -38.58 20.78 -0.82
N ASP A 161 -38.83 20.36 0.41
CA ASP A 161 -37.88 19.66 1.28
C ASP A 161 -37.48 18.31 0.67
N ASP A 162 -38.43 17.53 0.16
CA ASP A 162 -38.18 16.28 -0.56
C ASP A 162 -37.31 16.49 -1.81
N ARG A 163 -37.60 17.55 -2.58
CA ARG A 163 -36.77 17.90 -3.74
C ARG A 163 -35.38 18.34 -3.33
N ALA A 164 -35.25 19.07 -2.22
CA ALA A 164 -33.95 19.47 -1.69
C ALA A 164 -33.15 18.25 -1.22
N ALA A 165 -33.78 17.32 -0.50
CA ALA A 165 -33.18 16.06 -0.05
C ALA A 165 -32.72 15.20 -1.23
N ARG A 166 -33.54 15.07 -2.28
CA ARG A 166 -33.16 14.35 -3.52
C ARG A 166 -31.96 14.99 -4.21
N ARG A 167 -31.91 16.33 -4.31
CA ARG A 167 -30.75 17.03 -4.88
C ARG A 167 -29.49 16.82 -4.05
N ALA A 168 -29.60 16.89 -2.72
CA ALA A 168 -28.47 16.63 -1.83
C ALA A 168 -27.95 15.19 -1.96
N ALA A 169 -28.86 14.20 -2.01
CA ALA A 169 -28.50 12.80 -2.22
C ALA A 169 -27.81 12.57 -3.57
N MET A 170 -28.30 13.18 -4.66
CA MET A 170 -27.65 13.09 -5.98
C MET A 170 -26.26 13.73 -5.98
N GLN A 171 -26.07 14.87 -5.30
CA GLN A 171 -24.75 15.49 -5.19
C GLN A 171 -23.78 14.61 -4.40
N GLU A 172 -24.25 13.98 -3.32
CA GLU A 172 -23.41 13.08 -2.53
C GLU A 172 -23.04 11.82 -3.31
N GLN A 173 -24.00 11.27 -4.07
CA GLN A 173 -23.73 10.18 -5.00
C GLN A 173 -22.66 10.58 -6.03
N GLN A 174 -22.76 11.76 -6.64
CA GLN A 174 -21.76 12.27 -7.58
C GLN A 174 -20.38 12.46 -6.93
N ARG A 175 -20.32 12.91 -5.68
CA ARG A 175 -19.06 12.99 -4.92
C ARG A 175 -18.46 11.61 -4.69
N ALA A 176 -19.27 10.64 -4.26
CA ALA A 176 -18.84 9.26 -4.05
C ALA A 176 -18.36 8.60 -5.35
N GLU A 177 -19.09 8.80 -6.46
CA GLU A 177 -18.68 8.33 -7.79
C GLU A 177 -17.39 8.99 -8.26
N GLY A 178 -17.23 10.29 -8.04
CA GLY A 178 -15.98 11.02 -8.31
C GLY A 178 -14.81 10.52 -7.49
N GLN A 179 -15.01 10.23 -6.20
CA GLN A 179 -13.99 9.62 -5.33
C GLN A 179 -13.61 8.21 -5.81
N LEU A 180 -14.59 7.39 -6.19
CA LEU A 180 -14.34 6.06 -6.76
C LEU A 180 -13.58 6.12 -8.08
N ALA A 181 -13.92 7.07 -8.95
CA ALA A 181 -13.17 7.31 -10.19
C ALA A 181 -11.71 7.70 -9.88
N ALA A 182 -11.49 8.63 -8.96
CA ALA A 182 -10.14 9.03 -8.55
C ALA A 182 -9.31 7.87 -7.95
N VAL A 183 -9.94 7.00 -7.14
CA VAL A 183 -9.29 5.80 -6.59
C VAL A 183 -8.95 4.80 -7.70
N ARG A 184 -9.84 4.59 -8.68
CA ARG A 184 -9.59 3.72 -9.83
C ARG A 184 -8.44 4.25 -10.69
N ASP A 185 -8.39 5.55 -10.93
CA ASP A 185 -7.29 6.17 -11.67
C ASP A 185 -5.96 6.00 -10.94
N GLU A 186 -5.93 6.19 -9.61
CA GLU A 186 -4.71 5.99 -8.84
C GLU A 186 -4.27 4.52 -8.81
N LEU A 187 -5.22 3.58 -8.69
CA LEU A 187 -4.93 2.14 -8.82
C LEU A 187 -4.36 1.82 -10.21
N GLY A 188 -4.88 2.43 -11.28
CA GLY A 188 -4.33 2.32 -12.63
C GLY A 188 -2.88 2.79 -12.71
N ARG A 189 -2.58 3.98 -12.17
CA ARG A 189 -1.19 4.50 -12.13
C ARG A 189 -0.26 3.63 -11.30
N VAL A 190 -0.74 3.06 -10.19
CA VAL A 190 0.05 2.15 -9.36
C VAL A 190 0.33 0.84 -10.11
N ALA A 191 -0.65 0.31 -10.84
CA ALA A 191 -0.48 -0.87 -11.67
C ALA A 191 0.55 -0.62 -12.79
N GLU A 192 0.44 0.50 -13.51
CA GLU A 192 1.42 0.89 -14.54
C GLU A 192 2.84 1.03 -13.97
N ARG A 193 2.99 1.62 -12.77
CA ARG A 193 4.27 1.69 -12.06
C ARG A 193 4.78 0.30 -11.70
N ALA A 194 3.92 -0.59 -11.22
CA ALA A 194 4.29 -1.96 -10.88
C ALA A 194 4.78 -2.73 -12.12
N ASP A 195 4.05 -2.64 -13.24
CA ASP A 195 4.43 -3.26 -14.51
C ASP A 195 5.77 -2.75 -15.03
N ALA A 196 6.00 -1.43 -14.97
CA ALA A 196 7.29 -0.83 -15.32
C ALA A 196 8.44 -1.34 -14.43
N THR A 197 8.22 -1.48 -13.12
CA THR A 197 9.24 -2.04 -12.21
C THR A 197 9.50 -3.53 -12.47
N ALA A 198 8.47 -4.30 -12.83
CA ALA A 198 8.61 -5.71 -13.19
C ALA A 198 9.41 -5.88 -14.49
N ALA A 199 9.17 -5.03 -15.49
CA ALA A 199 9.94 -5.00 -16.73
C ALA A 199 11.43 -4.69 -16.46
N LEU A 200 11.73 -3.65 -15.68
CA LEU A 200 13.11 -3.30 -15.29
C LEU A 200 13.80 -4.42 -14.50
N ALA A 201 13.06 -5.12 -13.63
CA ALA A 201 13.58 -6.28 -12.91
C ALA A 201 13.92 -7.43 -13.87
N GLY A 202 13.06 -7.67 -14.87
CA GLY A 202 13.30 -8.65 -15.94
C GLY A 202 14.54 -8.33 -16.77
N GLU A 203 14.72 -7.06 -17.18
CA GLU A 203 15.91 -6.61 -17.91
C GLU A 203 17.19 -6.80 -17.08
N ARG A 204 17.16 -6.43 -15.79
CA ARG A 204 18.30 -6.63 -14.88
C ARG A 204 18.63 -8.12 -14.69
N ALA A 205 17.61 -8.97 -14.57
CA ALA A 205 17.82 -10.41 -14.46
C ALA A 205 18.50 -10.98 -15.72
N ALA A 206 18.10 -10.51 -16.92
CA ALA A 206 18.75 -10.89 -18.17
C ALA A 206 20.22 -10.44 -18.23
N VAL A 207 20.51 -9.19 -17.81
CA VAL A 207 21.90 -8.68 -17.74
C VAL A 207 22.74 -9.51 -16.77
N ILE A 208 22.21 -9.83 -15.58
CA ILE A 208 22.91 -10.67 -14.59
C ILE A 208 23.19 -12.06 -15.16
N ALA A 209 22.23 -12.66 -15.87
CA ALA A 209 22.42 -13.96 -16.51
C ALA A 209 23.55 -13.92 -17.56
N THR A 210 23.58 -12.89 -18.41
CA THR A 210 24.65 -12.68 -19.40
C THR A 210 26.01 -12.50 -18.72
N LEU A 211 26.13 -11.60 -17.75
CA LEU A 211 27.39 -11.38 -17.01
C LEU A 211 27.86 -12.64 -16.28
N THR A 212 26.93 -13.45 -15.77
CA THR A 212 27.26 -14.73 -15.12
C THR A 212 27.82 -15.73 -16.13
N ALA A 213 27.25 -15.80 -17.34
CA ALA A 213 27.75 -16.64 -18.42
C ALA A 213 29.14 -16.18 -18.91
N GLU A 214 29.33 -14.87 -19.08
CA GLU A 214 30.63 -14.29 -19.45
C GLU A 214 31.70 -14.57 -18.39
N LEU A 215 31.37 -14.44 -17.10
CA LEU A 215 32.28 -14.76 -16.00
C LEU A 215 32.64 -16.25 -15.98
N ALA A 216 31.69 -17.14 -16.25
CA ALA A 216 31.94 -18.57 -16.35
C ALA A 216 32.87 -18.89 -17.54
N ALA A 217 32.64 -18.28 -18.70
CA ALA A 217 33.50 -18.42 -19.88
C ALA A 217 34.92 -17.90 -19.62
N ALA A 218 35.05 -16.73 -18.96
CA ALA A 218 36.35 -16.16 -18.60
C ALA A 218 37.12 -17.05 -17.61
N ARG A 219 36.43 -17.69 -16.65
CA ARG A 219 37.04 -18.66 -15.74
C ARG A 219 37.54 -19.90 -16.49
N GLY A 220 36.73 -20.45 -17.40
CA GLY A 220 37.16 -21.57 -18.25
C GLY A 220 38.40 -21.24 -19.07
N ALA A 221 38.40 -20.08 -19.74
CA ALA A 221 39.57 -19.63 -20.51
C ALA A 221 40.84 -19.46 -19.64
N LEU A 222 40.69 -18.97 -18.41
CA LEU A 222 41.80 -18.85 -17.47
C LEU A 222 42.35 -20.21 -17.05
N ASP A 223 41.49 -21.19 -16.82
CA ASP A 223 41.89 -22.55 -16.48
C ASP A 223 42.61 -23.23 -17.67
N ASP A 224 42.12 -23.04 -18.90
CA ASP A 224 42.81 -23.51 -20.11
C ASP A 224 44.21 -22.87 -20.28
N GLU A 225 44.35 -21.57 -19.99
CA GLU A 225 45.65 -20.90 -20.01
C GLU A 225 46.59 -21.43 -18.92
N ARG A 226 46.06 -21.73 -17.73
CA ARG A 226 46.85 -22.36 -16.65
C ARG A 226 47.36 -23.74 -17.05
N GLU A 227 46.50 -24.57 -17.64
CA GLU A 227 46.90 -25.89 -18.15
C GLU A 227 47.96 -25.77 -19.24
N ARG A 228 47.80 -24.84 -20.18
CA ARG A 228 48.83 -24.55 -21.21
C ARG A 228 50.14 -24.09 -20.59
N GLY A 229 50.08 -23.24 -19.55
CA GLY A 229 51.24 -22.80 -18.78
C GLY A 229 51.96 -23.96 -18.09
N GLN A 230 51.22 -24.85 -17.43
CA GLN A 230 51.78 -26.05 -16.79
C GLN A 230 52.42 -27.00 -17.81
N ALA A 231 51.77 -27.22 -18.96
CA ALA A 231 52.32 -28.03 -20.04
C ALA A 231 53.56 -27.39 -20.69
N ALA A 232 53.64 -26.06 -20.74
CA ALA A 232 54.83 -25.34 -21.19
C ALA A 232 55.98 -25.50 -20.18
N ALA A 233 55.70 -25.36 -18.88
CA ALA A 233 56.68 -25.56 -17.81
C ALA A 233 57.26 -26.99 -17.84
N ALA A 234 56.41 -28.02 -17.91
CA ALA A 234 56.88 -29.40 -17.99
C ALA A 234 57.75 -29.69 -19.24
N ARG A 235 57.46 -29.03 -20.37
CA ARG A 235 58.30 -29.12 -21.57
C ARG A 235 59.65 -28.42 -21.39
N ALA A 236 59.67 -27.30 -20.66
CA ALA A 236 60.91 -26.60 -20.32
C ALA A 236 61.78 -27.46 -19.40
N ASP A 237 61.22 -28.01 -18.32
CA ASP A 237 61.93 -28.92 -17.40
C ASP A 237 62.51 -30.13 -18.14
N SER A 238 61.74 -30.72 -19.06
CA SER A 238 62.20 -31.83 -19.90
C SER A 238 63.31 -31.42 -20.89
N ALA A 239 63.29 -30.18 -21.39
CA ALA A 239 64.34 -29.66 -22.24
C ALA A 239 65.63 -29.39 -21.44
N GLU A 240 65.50 -28.84 -20.24
CA GLU A 240 66.61 -28.60 -19.31
C GLU A 240 67.30 -29.92 -18.93
N ALA A 241 66.55 -30.95 -18.51
CA ALA A 241 67.12 -32.27 -18.20
C ALA A 241 67.86 -32.91 -19.40
N ARG A 242 67.36 -32.69 -20.63
CA ARG A 242 68.05 -33.14 -21.85
C ARG A 242 69.32 -32.35 -22.12
N ALA A 243 69.32 -31.04 -21.86
CA ALA A 243 70.50 -30.19 -21.97
C ALA A 243 71.57 -30.64 -20.96
N GLU A 244 71.22 -30.82 -19.69
CA GLU A 244 72.12 -31.34 -18.65
C GLU A 244 72.72 -32.69 -19.04
N THR A 245 71.90 -33.63 -19.52
CA THR A 245 72.37 -34.93 -20.01
C THR A 245 73.35 -34.78 -21.18
N THR A 246 73.12 -33.82 -22.07
CA THR A 246 73.98 -33.55 -23.23
C THR A 246 75.31 -32.94 -22.78
N THR A 247 75.29 -31.99 -21.85
CA THR A 247 76.49 -31.42 -21.21
C THR A 247 77.32 -32.52 -20.56
N ALA A 248 76.72 -33.38 -19.75
CA ALA A 248 77.44 -34.50 -19.12
C ALA A 248 78.08 -35.47 -20.14
N ARG A 249 77.45 -35.68 -21.30
CA ARG A 249 78.00 -36.48 -22.39
C ARG A 249 79.19 -35.80 -23.08
N LEU A 250 79.14 -34.47 -23.23
CA LEU A 250 80.23 -33.67 -23.79
C LEU A 250 81.43 -33.70 -22.84
N ASP A 251 81.23 -33.46 -21.54
CA ASP A 251 82.29 -33.53 -20.53
C ASP A 251 82.96 -34.91 -20.54
N ALA A 252 82.15 -35.99 -20.56
CA ALA A 252 82.67 -37.35 -20.66
C ALA A 252 83.38 -37.66 -22.00
N ALA A 253 83.05 -36.95 -23.08
CA ALA A 253 83.74 -37.06 -24.36
C ALA A 253 85.08 -36.31 -24.34
N GLU A 254 85.11 -35.14 -23.71
CA GLU A 254 86.32 -34.34 -23.48
C GLU A 254 87.33 -35.13 -22.65
N THR A 255 86.93 -35.68 -21.50
CA THR A 255 87.82 -36.55 -20.69
C THR A 255 88.36 -37.75 -21.47
N ARG A 256 87.55 -38.34 -22.36
CA ARG A 256 88.00 -39.44 -23.23
C ARG A 256 89.00 -38.98 -24.28
N ALA A 257 88.84 -37.77 -24.81
CA ALA A 257 89.76 -37.15 -25.76
C ALA A 257 91.10 -36.84 -25.09
N GLU A 258 91.10 -36.20 -23.92
CA GLU A 258 92.30 -35.95 -23.11
C GLU A 258 93.05 -37.26 -22.79
N ALA A 259 92.31 -38.31 -22.38
CA ALA A 259 92.92 -39.61 -22.12
C ALA A 259 93.48 -40.28 -23.40
N ALA A 260 92.89 -40.03 -24.57
CA ALA A 260 93.41 -40.53 -25.85
C ALA A 260 94.67 -39.76 -26.27
N GLU A 261 94.70 -38.45 -26.07
CA GLU A 261 95.87 -37.60 -26.30
C GLU A 261 97.04 -38.02 -25.41
N ALA A 262 96.83 -38.18 -24.10
CA ALA A 262 97.86 -38.68 -23.18
C ALA A 262 98.40 -40.06 -23.58
N ARG A 263 97.55 -40.96 -24.08
CA ARG A 263 98.00 -42.27 -24.62
C ARG A 263 98.82 -42.11 -25.90
N ALA A 264 98.46 -41.17 -26.77
CA ALA A 264 99.19 -40.88 -27.99
C ALA A 264 100.58 -40.28 -27.68
N GLU A 265 100.66 -39.32 -26.75
CA GLU A 265 101.92 -38.77 -26.25
C GLU A 265 102.81 -39.85 -25.63
N ALA A 266 102.26 -40.71 -24.77
CA ALA A 266 103.01 -41.83 -24.20
C ALA A 266 103.49 -42.81 -25.28
N ALA A 267 102.68 -43.08 -26.32
CA ALA A 267 103.09 -43.90 -27.46
C ALA A 267 104.20 -43.25 -28.29
N ALA A 268 104.13 -41.93 -28.53
CA ALA A 268 105.18 -41.16 -29.18
C ALA A 268 106.49 -41.22 -28.39
N GLY A 269 106.43 -41.00 -27.07
CA GLY A 269 107.60 -41.13 -26.20
C GLY A 269 108.23 -42.52 -26.22
N ARG A 270 107.43 -43.60 -26.26
CA ARG A 270 107.94 -44.97 -26.45
C ARG A 270 108.60 -45.17 -27.82
N LEU A 271 108.04 -44.60 -28.88
CA LEU A 271 108.63 -44.67 -30.22
C LEU A 271 109.96 -43.92 -30.29
N ASP A 272 110.05 -42.75 -29.66
CA ASP A 272 111.30 -42.00 -29.61
C ASP A 272 112.36 -42.71 -28.77
N ALA A 273 112.00 -43.28 -27.62
CA ALA A 273 112.89 -44.15 -26.84
C ALA A 273 113.37 -45.37 -27.67
N ALA A 274 112.47 -46.03 -28.40
CA ALA A 274 112.82 -47.15 -29.27
C ALA A 274 113.74 -46.71 -30.44
N ARG A 275 113.53 -45.51 -31.00
CA ARG A 275 114.41 -44.93 -32.03
C ARG A 275 115.80 -44.63 -31.47
N GLU A 276 115.89 -44.09 -30.26
CA GLU A 276 117.17 -43.87 -29.59
C GLU A 276 117.89 -45.18 -29.28
N GLU A 277 117.17 -46.19 -28.80
CA GLU A 277 117.72 -47.53 -28.60
C GLU A 277 118.20 -48.14 -29.92
N LEU A 278 117.42 -48.03 -30.99
CA LEU A 278 117.81 -48.49 -32.32
C LEU A 278 119.05 -47.74 -32.84
N SER A 279 119.11 -46.43 -32.63
CA SER A 279 120.28 -45.60 -32.98
C SER A 279 121.52 -46.00 -32.17
N ARG A 280 121.37 -46.23 -30.86
CA ARG A 280 122.43 -46.78 -30.00
C ARG A 280 122.87 -48.17 -30.45
N ALA A 281 121.93 -49.05 -30.78
CA ALA A 281 122.24 -50.38 -31.30
C ALA A 281 122.92 -50.32 -32.67
N ALA A 282 122.50 -49.42 -33.55
CA ALA A 282 123.09 -49.21 -34.87
C ALA A 282 124.52 -48.67 -34.77
N THR A 283 124.76 -47.68 -33.90
CA THR A 283 126.10 -47.15 -33.63
C THR A 283 127.02 -48.19 -32.98
N ALA A 284 126.51 -48.98 -32.03
CA ALA A 284 127.25 -50.11 -31.45
C ALA A 284 127.58 -51.19 -32.51
N HIS A 285 126.62 -51.52 -33.38
CA HIS A 285 126.84 -52.48 -34.47
C HIS A 285 127.86 -51.97 -35.48
N GLN A 286 127.79 -50.68 -35.85
CA GLN A 286 128.75 -50.04 -36.72
C GLN A 286 130.16 -50.06 -36.11
N ALA A 287 130.30 -49.73 -34.82
CA ALA A 287 131.57 -49.82 -34.11
C ALA A 287 132.10 -51.26 -34.05
N ALA A 288 131.22 -52.26 -33.85
CA ALA A 288 131.59 -53.67 -33.88
C ALA A 288 132.06 -54.12 -35.28
N LEU A 289 131.41 -53.66 -36.35
CA LEU A 289 131.84 -53.89 -37.73
C LEU A 289 133.20 -53.26 -38.02
N GLU A 290 133.42 -52.02 -37.56
CA GLU A 290 134.72 -51.34 -37.70
C GLU A 290 135.83 -52.06 -36.94
N GLN A 291 135.55 -52.52 -35.71
CA GLN A 291 136.48 -53.35 -34.95
C GLN A 291 136.77 -54.69 -35.64
N ALA A 292 135.74 -55.35 -36.18
CA ALA A 292 135.88 -56.60 -36.92
C ALA A 292 136.70 -56.41 -38.20
N ARG A 293 136.49 -55.30 -38.93
CA ARG A 293 137.31 -54.90 -40.08
C ARG A 293 138.75 -54.65 -39.66
N ALA A 294 138.98 -53.84 -38.62
CA ALA A 294 140.33 -53.57 -38.11
C ALA A 294 141.04 -54.83 -37.57
N ALA A 295 140.30 -55.81 -37.04
CA ALA A 295 140.84 -57.12 -36.67
C ALA A 295 141.13 -57.99 -37.89
N GLY A 296 140.27 -57.93 -38.91
CA GLY A 296 140.48 -58.56 -40.22
C GLY A 296 141.73 -58.01 -40.92
N ASP A 297 141.88 -56.70 -40.98
CA ASP A 297 143.03 -56.00 -41.56
C ASP A 297 144.33 -56.35 -40.82
N ARG A 298 144.28 -56.41 -39.47
CA ARG A 298 145.42 -56.90 -38.67
C ARG A 298 145.79 -58.34 -38.98
N ARG A 299 144.81 -59.25 -39.06
CA ARG A 299 145.06 -60.65 -39.45
C ARG A 299 145.61 -60.76 -40.87
N LEU A 300 145.12 -59.93 -41.80
CA LEU A 300 145.63 -59.88 -43.16
C LEU A 300 147.08 -59.42 -43.17
N ALA A 301 147.42 -58.38 -42.40
CA ALA A 301 148.79 -57.89 -42.24
C ALA A 301 149.70 -58.93 -41.57
N GLU A 302 149.22 -59.66 -40.55
CA GLU A 302 149.95 -60.76 -39.92
C GLU A 302 150.21 -61.91 -40.90
N VAL A 303 149.20 -62.30 -41.69
CA VAL A 303 149.34 -63.33 -42.73
C VAL A 303 150.28 -62.86 -43.84
N GLN A 304 150.21 -61.59 -44.25
CA GLN A 304 151.13 -61.00 -45.22
C GLN A 304 152.57 -60.97 -44.69
N ALA A 305 152.78 -60.57 -43.43
CA ALA A 305 154.10 -60.59 -42.80
C ALA A 305 154.66 -62.03 -42.67
N ALA A 306 153.81 -62.98 -42.27
CA ALA A 306 154.17 -64.40 -42.23
C ALA A 306 154.49 -64.95 -43.62
N HIS A 307 153.73 -64.55 -44.65
CA HIS A 307 153.98 -64.89 -46.04
C HIS A 307 155.31 -64.31 -46.53
N GLU A 308 155.58 -63.03 -46.28
CA GLU A 308 156.86 -62.39 -46.61
C GLU A 308 158.04 -63.01 -45.86
N GLN A 309 157.84 -63.46 -44.62
CA GLN A 309 158.84 -64.18 -43.85
C GLN A 309 159.08 -65.58 -44.43
N THR A 310 158.03 -66.26 -44.89
CA THR A 310 158.12 -67.56 -45.57
C THR A 310 158.84 -67.42 -46.92
N VAL A 311 158.53 -66.36 -47.68
CA VAL A 311 159.20 -66.04 -48.95
C VAL A 311 160.68 -65.70 -48.71
N ARG A 312 161.01 -64.94 -47.66
CA ARG A 312 162.41 -64.67 -47.27
C ARG A 312 163.15 -65.94 -46.87
N SER A 313 162.54 -66.79 -46.04
CA SER A 313 163.10 -68.09 -45.63
C SER A 313 163.31 -69.02 -46.83
N MET A 314 162.35 -69.05 -47.77
CA MET A 314 162.51 -69.77 -49.03
C MET A 314 163.65 -69.18 -49.86
N HIS A 315 163.77 -67.86 -49.95
CA HIS A 315 164.84 -67.21 -50.71
C HIS A 315 166.23 -67.47 -50.12
N GLU A 316 166.35 -67.48 -48.79
CA GLU A 316 167.58 -67.84 -48.06
C GLU A 316 167.94 -69.32 -48.25
N THR A 317 166.96 -70.23 -48.22
CA THR A 317 167.20 -71.64 -48.53
C THR A 317 167.58 -71.86 -50.00
N THR A 318 166.98 -71.13 -50.94
CA THR A 318 167.36 -71.22 -52.36
C THR A 318 168.77 -70.67 -52.61
N THR A 319 169.16 -69.59 -51.93
CA THR A 319 170.51 -69.01 -52.05
C THR A 319 171.57 -69.89 -51.40
N ASN A 320 171.28 -70.55 -50.27
CA ASN A 320 172.17 -71.53 -49.66
C ASN A 320 172.33 -72.80 -50.52
N LEU A 321 171.24 -73.35 -51.09
CA LEU A 321 171.30 -74.44 -52.06
C LEU A 321 172.10 -74.05 -53.32
N GLY A 322 171.96 -72.81 -53.78
CA GLY A 322 172.76 -72.27 -54.89
C GLY A 322 174.25 -72.11 -54.54
N ALA A 323 174.59 -71.82 -53.28
CA ALA A 323 175.97 -71.76 -52.80
C ALA A 323 176.60 -73.16 -52.68
N GLU A 324 175.85 -74.15 -52.19
CA GLU A 324 176.31 -75.53 -52.08
C GLU A 324 176.52 -76.20 -53.45
N LEU A 325 175.66 -75.95 -54.43
CA LEU A 325 175.82 -76.44 -55.80
C LEU A 325 177.08 -75.87 -56.48
N ARG A 326 177.41 -74.59 -56.25
CA ARG A 326 178.66 -73.98 -56.74
C ARG A 326 179.91 -74.55 -56.07
N ALA A 327 179.84 -74.89 -54.79
CA ALA A 327 180.94 -75.55 -54.08
C ALA A 327 181.16 -77.01 -54.55
N CYS A 328 180.10 -77.73 -54.93
CA CYS A 328 180.22 -79.05 -55.54
C CYS A 328 180.80 -79.01 -56.96
N ALA A 329 180.39 -78.06 -57.79
CA ALA A 329 180.94 -77.88 -59.14
C ALA A 329 182.45 -77.55 -59.10
N GLY A 330 182.89 -76.69 -58.18
CA GLY A 330 184.32 -76.34 -58.03
C GLY A 330 185.21 -77.51 -57.55
N ARG A 331 184.65 -78.52 -56.88
CA ARG A 331 185.38 -79.74 -56.49
C ARG A 331 185.55 -80.72 -57.65
N ALA A 332 184.58 -80.79 -58.56
CA ALA A 332 184.66 -81.61 -59.77
C ALA A 332 185.74 -81.08 -60.74
N ASP A 333 185.79 -79.77 -60.99
CA ASP A 333 186.76 -79.15 -61.91
C ASP A 333 188.23 -79.25 -61.44
N ASN A 334 188.46 -79.33 -60.13
CA ASN A 334 189.81 -79.50 -59.57
C ASN A 334 190.28 -80.96 -59.63
N ALA A 335 189.36 -81.92 -59.50
CA ALA A 335 189.67 -83.33 -59.69
C ALA A 335 190.02 -83.64 -61.16
N GLU A 336 189.30 -83.03 -62.10
CA GLU A 336 189.51 -83.23 -63.54
C GLU A 336 190.87 -82.66 -64.01
N ARG A 337 191.25 -81.47 -63.50
CA ARG A 337 192.58 -80.87 -63.77
C ARG A 337 193.74 -81.62 -63.10
N ALA A 338 193.52 -82.34 -62.01
CA ALA A 338 194.54 -83.19 -61.39
C ALA A 338 194.80 -84.46 -62.22
N LEU A 339 193.74 -85.06 -62.77
CA LEU A 339 193.78 -86.27 -63.59
C LEU A 339 194.42 -86.02 -64.97
N ALA A 340 194.14 -84.86 -65.59
CA ALA A 340 194.78 -84.45 -66.84
C ALA A 340 196.30 -84.22 -66.69
N ARG A 341 196.75 -83.75 -65.52
CA ARG A 341 198.19 -83.54 -65.24
C ARG A 341 198.95 -84.84 -64.96
N THR A 342 198.31 -85.84 -64.36
CA THR A 342 198.92 -87.15 -64.13
C THR A 342 199.03 -87.96 -65.43
N LEU A 343 198.05 -87.85 -66.33
CA LEU A 343 198.10 -88.49 -67.66
C LEU A 343 199.14 -87.87 -68.60
N ALA A 344 199.49 -86.59 -68.44
CA ALA A 344 200.55 -85.94 -69.21
C ALA A 344 201.95 -86.41 -68.79
N VAL A 345 202.19 -86.58 -67.47
CA VAL A 345 203.48 -87.07 -66.94
C VAL A 345 203.71 -88.55 -67.25
N LEU A 346 202.65 -89.36 -67.33
CA LEU A 346 202.72 -90.78 -67.70
C LEU A 346 202.92 -91.03 -69.21
N ARG A 347 202.77 -90.02 -70.08
CA ARG A 347 203.01 -90.15 -71.53
C ARG A 347 204.43 -89.81 -71.98
N GLU A 348 205.24 -89.17 -71.13
CA GLU A 348 206.66 -88.88 -71.43
C GLU A 348 207.64 -89.93 -70.85
N ALA A 349 207.15 -90.85 -70.00
CA ALA A 349 207.90 -92.02 -69.55
C ALA A 349 207.40 -93.26 -70.32
N ASP A 350 208.15 -93.69 -71.33
CA ASP A 350 207.92 -94.91 -72.09
C ASP A 350 208.11 -96.15 -71.20
N VAL A 351 207.06 -96.53 -70.47
CA VAL A 351 207.06 -97.67 -69.55
C VAL A 351 205.85 -98.55 -69.84
N SER A 352 206.11 -99.67 -70.51
CA SER A 352 205.20 -100.80 -70.63
C SER A 352 204.80 -101.31 -69.24
N VAL A 353 203.50 -101.38 -68.96
CA VAL A 353 202.99 -102.10 -67.78
C VAL A 353 202.13 -103.28 -68.26
N PRO A 354 202.24 -104.45 -67.59
CA PRO A 354 202.02 -105.78 -68.18
C PRO A 354 200.57 -106.25 -68.22
N GLU A 355 200.38 -107.35 -68.96
CA GLU A 355 199.13 -108.04 -69.34
C GLU A 355 198.23 -108.53 -68.17
N ASP A 356 198.67 -108.40 -66.92
CA ASP A 356 197.97 -108.93 -65.74
C ASP A 356 196.92 -107.97 -65.13
N VAL A 357 196.81 -106.74 -65.65
CA VAL A 357 195.81 -105.73 -65.19
C VAL A 357 194.49 -105.81 -65.99
N ALA A 358 194.46 -106.54 -67.10
CA ALA A 358 193.28 -106.66 -67.96
C ALA A 358 192.17 -107.59 -67.43
N ALA A 359 192.41 -108.37 -66.36
CA ALA A 359 191.43 -109.35 -65.86
C ALA A 359 190.61 -108.87 -64.62
N MET A 360 190.98 -107.77 -63.96
CA MET A 360 190.30 -107.28 -62.75
C MET A 360 189.26 -106.16 -62.99
N LEU A 361 188.99 -105.79 -64.25
CA LEU A 361 188.05 -104.72 -64.62
C LEU A 361 186.88 -105.22 -65.48
N LYS A 362 186.30 -106.36 -65.07
CA LYS A 362 184.84 -106.51 -65.05
C LYS A 362 184.40 -106.27 -63.62
#